data_AF-A0A6N8FRG3-F1
#
_entry.id   AF-A0A6N8FRG3-F1
#
_cell.length_a   1.000
_cell.length_b   1.000
_cell.length_c   1.000
_cell.angle_alpha   90.00
_cell.angle_beta   90.00
_cell.angle_gamma   90.00
#
_symmetry.space_group_name_H-M   'P 1'
#
loop_
_entity.id
_entity.type
_entity.pdbx_description
1 polymer ?
#
loop_
_entity_poly.entity_id
_entity_poly.type
_entity_poly.pdbx_seq_one_letter_code
_entity_poly.pdbx_strand_id
1 'polypeptide(L)'
;MAPIKLKCTFNAQADKGPKSDFTQDIEVEDTDQAGFSIKVGQTREIELQASDDNRNISFLLIKPNWSNPENLIYSASADGQTWSSEVTLDKPHVYLGTGLISLLGVIPKRLKFTYNPPAPAAQAKKPEPTTSAQANKPDSTNDEPKRIEILVGRSVFTDTSAQCKPSMSMSK
;
A
#
# COMPACT_ATOMS: atom_id res chain seq x y z
N MET A 1 27.80 -3.91 -6.92
CA MET A 1 26.84 -5.04 -6.89
C MET A 1 26.16 -5.11 -8.24
N ALA A 2 25.78 -6.30 -8.71
CA ALA A 2 24.98 -6.43 -9.92
C ALA A 2 23.53 -5.98 -9.62
N PRO A 3 22.85 -5.31 -10.56
CA PRO A 3 21.47 -4.89 -10.36
C PRO A 3 20.54 -6.11 -10.22
N ILE A 4 19.59 -6.02 -9.29
CA ILE A 4 18.47 -6.96 -9.13
C ILE A 4 17.39 -6.58 -10.13
N LYS A 5 16.81 -7.57 -10.82
CA LYS A 5 15.70 -7.34 -11.76
C LYS A 5 14.39 -7.78 -11.13
N LEU A 6 13.49 -6.82 -10.89
CA LEU A 6 12.11 -7.08 -10.52
C LEU A 6 11.29 -7.24 -11.79
N LYS A 7 10.76 -8.45 -12.01
CA LYS A 7 9.87 -8.72 -13.14
C LYS A 7 8.44 -8.35 -12.75
N CYS A 8 7.91 -7.28 -13.32
CA CYS A 8 6.54 -6.83 -13.10
C CYS A 8 5.68 -7.18 -14.31
N THR A 9 4.62 -7.95 -14.08
CA THR A 9 3.61 -8.27 -15.11
C THR A 9 2.27 -7.65 -14.70
N PHE A 10 1.72 -6.82 -15.57
CA PHE A 10 0.39 -6.25 -15.48
C PHE A 10 -0.51 -6.90 -16.54
N ASN A 11 -1.60 -7.49 -16.08
CA ASN A 11 -2.64 -8.03 -16.94
C ASN A 11 -3.94 -7.30 -16.57
N ALA A 12 -4.54 -6.63 -17.55
CA ALA A 12 -5.84 -6.03 -17.41
C ALA A 12 -6.74 -6.47 -18.56
N GLN A 13 -7.95 -6.88 -18.21
CA GLN A 13 -8.99 -7.20 -19.16
C GLN A 13 -10.30 -6.62 -18.64
N ALA A 14 -10.88 -5.69 -19.39
CA ALA A 14 -12.24 -5.26 -19.14
C ALA A 14 -13.23 -6.33 -19.62
N ASP A 15 -14.31 -6.56 -18.86
CA ASP A 15 -15.33 -7.60 -19.10
C ASP A 15 -15.86 -7.63 -20.54
N LYS A 16 -15.89 -6.47 -21.21
CA LYS A 16 -16.25 -6.31 -22.63
C LYS A 16 -15.36 -5.27 -23.35
N GLY A 17 -14.08 -5.20 -23.00
CA GLY A 17 -13.21 -4.12 -23.46
C GLY A 17 -11.79 -4.56 -23.82
N PRO A 18 -10.87 -3.60 -23.98
CA PRO A 18 -9.50 -3.90 -24.37
C PRO A 18 -8.81 -4.78 -23.34
N LYS A 19 -7.99 -5.70 -23.86
CA LYS A 19 -7.04 -6.47 -23.07
C LYS A 19 -5.67 -5.81 -23.20
N SER A 20 -5.00 -5.61 -22.08
CA SER A 20 -3.63 -5.11 -22.04
C SER A 20 -2.77 -6.04 -21.21
N ASP A 21 -1.68 -6.49 -21.82
CA ASP A 21 -0.64 -7.29 -21.19
C ASP A 21 0.66 -6.47 -21.25
N PHE A 22 1.25 -6.16 -20.09
CA PHE A 22 2.48 -5.40 -20.00
C PHE A 22 3.45 -6.12 -19.07
N THR A 23 4.67 -6.36 -19.52
CA THR A 23 5.74 -6.89 -18.68
C THR A 23 6.92 -5.96 -18.77
N GLN A 24 7.44 -5.56 -17.61
CA GLN A 24 8.60 -4.70 -17.49
C GLN A 24 9.54 -5.26 -16.44
N ASP A 25 10.82 -5.34 -16.80
CA ASP A 25 11.89 -5.57 -15.83
C ASP A 25 12.30 -4.22 -15.25
N ILE A 26 12.26 -4.11 -13.93
CA ILE A 26 12.69 -2.92 -13.18
C ILE A 26 14.02 -3.26 -12.53
N GLU A 27 15.05 -2.52 -12.91
CA GLU A 27 16.37 -2.66 -12.31
C GLU A 27 16.42 -1.88 -10.99
N VAL A 28 16.71 -2.59 -9.91
CA VAL A 28 16.89 -2.04 -8.56
C VAL A 28 18.26 -2.48 -8.04
N GLU A 29 18.88 -1.65 -7.23
CA GLU A 29 20.16 -1.98 -6.61
C GLU A 29 19.99 -2.89 -5.40
N ASP A 30 18.86 -2.72 -4.73
CA ASP A 30 18.58 -3.40 -3.48
C ASP A 30 17.07 -3.52 -3.26
N THR A 31 16.67 -4.51 -2.47
CA THR A 31 15.29 -4.78 -2.11
C THR A 31 15.17 -5.05 -0.61
N ASP A 32 14.28 -4.31 0.06
CA ASP A 32 13.91 -4.57 1.44
C ASP A 32 12.48 -5.10 1.52
N GLN A 33 12.29 -6.13 2.34
CA GLN A 33 10.97 -6.64 2.68
C GLN A 33 10.69 -6.39 4.16
N ALA A 34 9.54 -5.80 4.46
CA ALA A 34 9.05 -5.60 5.80
C ALA A 34 7.65 -6.22 5.95
N GLY A 35 7.32 -6.67 7.15
CA GLY A 35 5.98 -7.15 7.45
C GLY A 35 5.64 -6.90 8.92
N PHE A 36 4.44 -6.41 9.17
CA PHE A 36 3.98 -6.11 10.53
C PHE A 36 2.50 -6.39 10.71
N SER A 37 2.11 -6.51 11.97
CA SER A 37 0.72 -6.68 12.36
C SER A 37 0.15 -5.38 12.93
N ILE A 38 -1.08 -5.07 12.53
CA ILE A 38 -1.85 -3.92 13.01
C ILE A 38 -3.17 -4.40 13.59
N LYS A 39 -3.56 -3.84 14.74
CA LYS A 39 -4.84 -4.08 15.40
C LYS A 39 -5.82 -2.94 15.12
N VAL A 40 -7.09 -3.16 15.42
CA VAL A 40 -8.13 -2.12 15.36
C VAL A 40 -7.75 -0.96 16.28
N GLY A 41 -7.87 0.27 15.77
CA GLY A 41 -7.50 1.50 16.49
C GLY A 41 -5.99 1.74 16.60
N GLN A 42 -5.16 0.88 16.00
CA GLN A 42 -3.72 1.02 16.06
C GLN A 42 -3.18 1.86 14.91
N THR A 43 -2.14 2.64 15.21
CA THR A 43 -1.25 3.26 14.24
C THR A 43 0.13 2.60 14.29
N ARG A 44 0.72 2.36 13.12
CA ARG A 44 2.05 1.78 12.94
C ARG A 44 2.86 2.62 11.97
N GLU A 45 4.10 2.88 12.32
CA GLU A 45 5.05 3.54 11.43
C GLU A 45 6.13 2.55 11.01
N ILE A 46 6.58 2.71 9.78
CA ILE A 46 7.73 1.98 9.24
C ILE A 46 8.65 2.95 8.54
N GLU A 47 9.93 2.62 8.56
CA GLU A 47 10.95 3.31 7.79
C GLU A 47 11.20 2.53 6.50
N LEU A 48 11.06 3.20 5.36
CA LEU A 48 11.38 2.64 4.05
C LEU A 48 12.85 2.87 3.69
N GLN A 49 13.45 3.92 4.25
CA GLN A 49 14.80 4.33 3.97
C GLN A 49 15.35 5.16 5.11
N ALA A 50 16.63 4.92 5.47
CA ALA A 50 17.34 5.77 6.40
C ALA A 50 17.47 7.20 5.84
N SER A 51 17.45 8.21 6.71
CA SER A 51 17.46 9.62 6.32
C SER A 51 18.62 10.02 5.39
N ASP A 52 19.71 9.26 5.41
CA ASP A 52 21.00 9.61 4.80
C ASP A 52 21.29 8.86 3.49
N ASP A 53 20.39 7.99 3.04
CA ASP A 53 20.58 7.24 1.80
C ASP A 53 20.15 8.10 0.59
N ASN A 54 21.00 8.19 -0.42
CA ASN A 54 20.76 8.97 -1.66
C ASN A 54 19.95 8.19 -2.70
N ARG A 55 19.58 6.94 -2.42
CA ARG A 55 18.79 6.11 -3.34
C ARG A 55 17.33 6.55 -3.32
N ASN A 56 16.64 6.40 -4.44
CA ASN A 56 15.20 6.67 -4.52
C ASN A 56 14.44 5.34 -4.52
N ILE A 57 13.21 5.38 -4.00
CA ILE A 57 12.30 4.24 -4.07
C ILE A 57 11.75 4.17 -5.50
N SER A 58 12.20 3.16 -6.23
CA SER A 58 11.82 2.91 -7.63
C SER A 58 10.70 1.89 -7.73
N PHE A 59 10.47 1.11 -6.67
CA PHE A 59 9.38 0.16 -6.55
C PHE A 59 8.85 0.16 -5.11
N LEU A 60 7.53 0.19 -4.94
CA LEU A 60 6.88 -0.03 -3.66
C LEU A 60 5.64 -0.90 -3.86
N LEU A 61 5.60 -2.05 -3.18
CA LEU A 61 4.41 -2.89 -3.03
C LEU A 61 3.94 -2.80 -1.59
N ILE A 62 2.66 -2.50 -1.40
CA ILE A 62 1.98 -2.55 -0.10
C ILE A 62 0.84 -3.55 -0.22
N LYS A 63 0.91 -4.65 0.53
CA LYS A 63 -0.03 -5.77 0.42
C LYS A 63 -0.61 -6.14 1.78
N PRO A 64 -1.92 -5.90 2.01
CA PRO A 64 -2.62 -6.47 3.15
C PRO A 64 -2.88 -7.97 2.91
N ASN A 65 -2.74 -8.79 3.96
CA ASN A 65 -2.98 -10.24 3.90
C ASN A 65 -4.40 -10.62 4.40
N TRP A 66 -5.40 -9.77 4.14
CA TRP A 66 -6.79 -10.08 4.45
C TRP A 66 -7.75 -9.49 3.42
N SER A 67 -8.92 -10.11 3.28
CA SER A 67 -9.80 -9.95 2.13
C SER A 67 -10.56 -8.62 2.08
N ASN A 68 -10.51 -7.82 3.13
CA ASN A 68 -11.18 -6.52 3.16
C ASN A 68 -10.45 -5.51 4.08
N PRO A 69 -9.42 -4.82 3.58
CA PRO A 69 -8.71 -3.76 4.30
C PRO A 69 -9.43 -2.41 4.24
N GLU A 70 -10.75 -2.38 4.01
CA GLU A 70 -11.56 -1.18 4.20
C GLU A 70 -11.19 -0.49 5.51
N ASN A 71 -10.91 0.82 5.44
CA ASN A 71 -10.49 1.67 6.56
C ASN A 71 -9.06 1.45 7.07
N LEU A 72 -8.23 0.70 6.34
CA LEU A 72 -6.79 0.84 6.42
C LEU A 72 -6.37 2.04 5.57
N ILE A 73 -5.79 3.03 6.21
CA ILE A 73 -5.22 4.20 5.54
C ILE A 73 -3.73 4.26 5.78
N TYR A 74 -3.00 4.89 4.86
CA TYR A 74 -1.61 5.22 5.06
C TYR A 74 -1.25 6.61 4.54
N SER A 75 -0.22 7.19 5.13
CA SER A 75 0.39 8.44 4.71
C SER A 75 1.91 8.28 4.69
N ALA A 76 2.58 9.15 3.96
CA ALA A 76 4.03 9.14 3.81
C ALA A 76 4.67 10.38 4.39
N SER A 77 5.94 10.26 4.79
CA SER A 77 6.73 11.39 5.24
C SER A 77 8.16 11.30 4.70
N ALA A 78 8.70 12.45 4.30
CA ALA A 78 10.09 12.60 3.85
C ALA A 78 11.04 12.97 5.01
N ASP A 79 10.53 13.60 6.07
CA ASP A 79 11.27 14.15 7.20
C ASP A 79 10.90 13.49 8.55
N GLY A 80 9.90 12.62 8.56
CA GLY A 80 9.33 12.00 9.77
C GLY A 80 8.45 12.93 10.60
N GLN A 81 8.22 14.17 10.17
CA GLN A 81 7.46 15.17 10.92
C GLN A 81 6.19 15.59 10.16
N THR A 82 6.32 15.83 8.86
CA THR A 82 5.24 16.23 7.98
C THR A 82 4.71 15.03 7.22
N TRP A 83 3.41 14.76 7.35
CA TRP A 83 2.75 13.63 6.69
C TRP A 83 1.96 14.10 5.47
N SER A 84 1.99 13.31 4.40
CA SER A 84 1.19 13.50 3.21
C SER A 84 -0.31 13.36 3.49
N SER A 85 -1.12 13.64 2.47
CA SER A 85 -2.51 13.20 2.43
C SER A 85 -2.62 11.69 2.64
N GLU A 86 -3.71 11.30 3.30
CA GLU A 86 -4.02 9.89 3.57
C GLU A 86 -4.54 9.20 2.31
N VAL A 87 -4.09 7.96 2.12
CA VAL A 87 -4.50 7.09 1.02
C VAL A 87 -5.14 5.83 1.63
N THR A 88 -6.34 5.49 1.19
CA THR A 88 -7.01 4.25 1.56
C THR A 88 -6.33 3.07 0.86
N LEU A 89 -5.97 2.02 1.60
CA LEU A 89 -5.45 0.76 1.07
C LEU A 89 -6.57 -0.27 1.04
N ASP A 90 -7.46 -0.18 0.04
CA ASP A 90 -8.58 -1.11 -0.16
C ASP A 90 -8.14 -2.42 -0.85
N LYS A 91 -7.02 -2.37 -1.58
CA LYS A 91 -6.40 -3.47 -2.33
C LYS A 91 -4.87 -3.37 -2.23
N PRO A 92 -4.12 -4.41 -2.65
CA PRO A 92 -2.68 -4.27 -2.79
C PRO A 92 -2.33 -3.12 -3.74
N HIS A 93 -1.48 -2.21 -3.29
CA HIS A 93 -1.00 -1.10 -4.10
C HIS A 93 0.41 -1.39 -4.61
N VAL A 94 0.64 -1.12 -5.89
CA VAL A 94 1.95 -1.24 -6.54
C VAL A 94 2.29 0.12 -7.14
N TYR A 95 3.45 0.65 -6.76
CA TYR A 95 3.97 1.91 -7.25
C TYR A 95 5.31 1.71 -7.92
N LEU A 96 5.45 2.33 -9.08
CA LEU A 96 6.66 2.29 -9.90
C LEU A 96 7.15 3.72 -10.13
N GLY A 97 8.44 3.95 -9.86
CA GLY A 97 9.12 5.22 -10.09
C GLY A 97 8.39 6.45 -9.54
N THR A 98 8.24 7.47 -10.40
CA THR A 98 7.66 8.78 -10.03
C THR A 98 6.15 8.75 -9.77
N GLY A 99 5.44 7.67 -10.12
CA GLY A 99 4.02 7.52 -9.82
C GLY A 99 3.75 7.51 -8.31
N LEU A 100 4.69 6.98 -7.52
CA LEU A 100 4.65 7.02 -6.06
C LEU A 100 4.65 8.45 -5.52
N ILE A 101 5.57 9.28 -6.03
CA ILE A 101 5.76 10.68 -5.63
C ILE A 101 4.53 11.50 -6.03
N SER A 102 3.98 11.24 -7.22
CA SER A 102 2.79 11.94 -7.72
C SER A 102 1.57 11.71 -6.84
N LEU A 103 1.40 10.49 -6.31
CA LEU A 103 0.27 10.18 -5.43
C LEU A 103 0.49 10.72 -4.00
N LEU A 104 1.68 10.57 -3.45
CA LEU A 104 1.97 10.91 -2.06
C LEU A 104 2.41 12.35 -1.86
N GLY A 105 2.73 13.08 -2.93
CA GLY A 105 3.24 14.45 -2.89
C GLY A 105 4.64 14.61 -2.29
N VAL A 106 5.25 13.51 -1.82
CA VAL A 106 6.56 13.47 -1.17
C VAL A 106 7.34 12.23 -1.59
N ILE A 107 8.66 12.28 -1.49
CA ILE A 107 9.50 11.08 -1.60
C ILE A 107 9.41 10.34 -0.25
N PRO A 108 8.77 9.17 -0.18
CA PRO A 108 8.48 8.55 1.09
C PRO A 108 9.75 7.96 1.71
N LYS A 109 10.19 8.47 2.87
CA LYS A 109 11.18 7.82 3.72
C LYS A 109 10.53 6.98 4.81
N ARG A 110 9.32 7.35 5.23
CA ARG A 110 8.50 6.66 6.22
C ARG A 110 7.07 6.51 5.75
N LEU A 111 6.41 5.44 6.17
CA LEU A 111 4.97 5.27 6.03
C LEU A 111 4.33 5.10 7.41
N LYS A 112 3.15 5.70 7.57
CA LYS A 112 2.29 5.54 8.74
C LYS A 112 0.99 4.92 8.30
N PHE A 113 0.64 3.80 8.92
CA PHE A 113 -0.57 3.03 8.69
C PHE A 113 -1.49 3.19 9.90
N THR A 114 -2.77 3.43 9.64
CA THR A 114 -3.81 3.48 10.66
C THR A 114 -4.95 2.59 10.23
N TYR A 115 -5.40 1.70 11.14
CA TYR A 115 -6.54 0.82 10.88
C TYR A 115 -7.67 1.14 11.84
N ASN A 116 -8.73 1.76 11.32
CA ASN A 116 -9.87 2.18 12.13
C ASN A 116 -11.20 1.81 11.44
N PRO A 117 -11.60 0.53 11.46
CA PRO A 117 -12.90 0.14 10.95
C PRO A 117 -14.03 0.88 11.68
N PRO A 118 -15.15 1.19 11.01
CA PRO A 118 -16.31 1.76 11.66
C PRO A 118 -16.74 0.85 12.81
N ALA A 119 -17.03 1.45 13.96
CA ALA A 119 -17.57 0.70 15.09
C ALA A 119 -18.77 -0.12 14.60
N PRO A 120 -18.90 -1.40 14.99
CA PRO A 120 -20.08 -2.18 14.64
C PRO A 120 -21.28 -1.37 15.05
N ALA A 121 -22.09 -0.95 14.07
CA ALA A 121 -23.27 -0.16 14.33
C ALA A 121 -24.04 -0.89 15.42
N ALA A 122 -24.21 -0.25 16.58
CA ALA A 122 -25.04 -0.78 17.63
C ALA A 122 -26.37 -1.08 16.95
N GLN A 123 -26.67 -2.36 16.71
CA GLN A 123 -27.94 -2.77 16.18
C GLN A 123 -28.94 -2.19 17.15
N ALA A 124 -29.69 -1.18 16.70
CA ALA A 124 -30.74 -0.58 17.48
C ALA A 124 -31.72 -1.72 17.75
N LYS A 125 -31.51 -2.45 18.86
CA LYS A 125 -32.49 -3.37 19.39
C LYS A 125 -33.71 -2.51 19.62
N LYS A 126 -34.71 -2.69 18.75
CA LYS A 126 -36.09 -2.28 18.99
C LYS A 126 -36.39 -2.60 20.46
N PRO A 127 -36.85 -1.65 21.27
CA PRO A 127 -37.09 -1.90 22.68
C PRO A 127 -38.21 -2.94 22.81
N GLU A 128 -37.83 -4.19 23.08
CA GLU A 128 -38.72 -5.21 23.60
C GLU A 128 -38.68 -5.15 25.14
N PRO A 129 -39.83 -5.37 25.80
CA PRO A 129 -39.99 -5.11 27.21
C PRO A 129 -39.18 -6.10 28.06
N THR A 130 -38.60 -5.54 29.11
CA THR A 130 -37.63 -6.13 30.02
C THR A 130 -38.14 -7.41 30.68
N THR A 131 -37.38 -8.50 30.57
CA THR A 131 -37.35 -9.56 31.59
C THR A 131 -35.89 -9.89 31.89
N SER A 132 -35.63 -10.05 33.18
CA SER A 132 -34.36 -9.96 33.87
C SER A 132 -33.33 -11.04 33.53
N ALA A 133 -32.06 -10.64 33.71
CA ALA A 133 -30.87 -11.46 33.94
C ALA A 133 -30.30 -12.26 32.76
N GLN A 134 -29.28 -11.70 32.12
CA GLN A 134 -28.16 -12.48 31.59
C GLN A 134 -26.87 -11.65 31.62
N ALA A 135 -25.84 -12.22 32.23
CA ALA A 135 -24.50 -11.66 32.32
C ALA A 135 -23.92 -11.48 30.91
N ASN A 136 -23.69 -10.22 30.50
CA ASN A 136 -23.02 -9.91 29.25
C ASN A 136 -21.54 -10.28 29.37
N LYS A 137 -21.18 -11.42 28.78
CA LYS A 137 -19.80 -11.74 28.41
C LYS A 137 -19.38 -10.71 27.35
N PRO A 138 -18.23 -10.02 27.48
CA PRO A 138 -17.74 -9.15 26.43
C PRO A 138 -17.47 -10.01 25.19
N ASP A 139 -18.17 -9.70 24.11
CA ASP A 139 -18.05 -10.35 22.81
C ASP A 139 -16.67 -9.99 22.22
N SER A 140 -15.73 -10.92 22.34
CA SER A 140 -14.33 -10.80 21.92
C SER A 140 -14.17 -11.22 20.45
N THR A 141 -15.01 -10.70 19.58
CA THR A 141 -14.95 -11.00 18.14
C THR A 141 -14.48 -9.78 17.36
N ASN A 142 -13.15 -9.52 17.36
CA ASN A 142 -12.38 -8.94 16.23
C ASN A 142 -10.98 -8.38 16.58
N ASP A 143 -10.28 -8.87 17.59
CA ASP A 143 -8.90 -8.40 17.89
C ASP A 143 -7.79 -9.25 17.25
N GLU A 144 -8.11 -9.96 16.16
CA GLU A 144 -7.09 -10.69 15.41
C GLU A 144 -6.16 -9.70 14.68
N PRO A 145 -4.83 -9.78 14.92
CA PRO A 145 -3.88 -8.91 14.27
C PRO A 145 -3.94 -9.10 12.75
N LYS A 146 -4.12 -7.99 12.03
CA LYS A 146 -4.11 -7.97 10.56
C LYS A 146 -2.69 -7.73 10.06
N ARG A 147 -2.20 -8.56 9.13
CA ARG A 147 -0.81 -8.51 8.64
C ARG A 147 -0.69 -7.72 7.36
N ILE A 148 0.25 -6.78 7.33
CA ILE A 148 0.63 -6.00 6.15
C ILE A 148 2.05 -6.40 5.74
N GLU A 149 2.25 -6.62 4.44
CA GLU A 149 3.53 -6.95 3.81
C GLU A 149 3.95 -5.82 2.87
N ILE A 150 5.22 -5.47 2.89
CA ILE A 150 5.78 -4.37 2.12
C ILE A 150 7.06 -4.82 1.46
N LEU A 151 7.21 -4.51 0.19
CA LEU A 151 8.42 -4.72 -0.57
C LEU A 151 8.84 -3.40 -1.20
N VAL A 152 10.07 -2.98 -0.91
CA VAL A 152 10.68 -1.74 -1.38
C VAL A 152 11.84 -2.10 -2.30
N GLY A 153 11.84 -1.59 -3.52
CA GLY A 153 12.98 -1.64 -4.43
C GLY A 153 13.59 -0.26 -4.57
N ARG A 154 14.90 -0.14 -4.34
CA ARG A 154 15.64 1.12 -4.38
C ARG A 154 16.60 1.14 -5.56
N SER A 155 16.75 2.29 -6.21
CA SER A 155 17.82 2.50 -7.17
C SER A 155 18.39 3.92 -7.08
N VAL A 156 19.63 4.10 -7.52
CA VAL A 156 20.12 5.44 -7.84
C VAL A 156 19.37 5.90 -9.08
N PHE A 157 18.52 6.90 -8.92
CA PHE A 157 17.81 7.49 -10.04
C PHE A 157 18.84 8.24 -10.89
N THR A 158 19.36 7.60 -11.93
CA THR A 158 19.93 8.32 -13.06
C THR A 158 18.73 8.77 -13.87
N ASP A 159 18.46 10.07 -13.89
CA ASP A 159 17.39 10.65 -14.70
C ASP A 159 17.64 10.30 -16.17
N THR A 160 17.13 9.14 -16.56
CA THR A 160 17.04 8.70 -17.92
C THR A 160 15.63 9.02 -18.34
N SER A 161 15.45 10.31 -18.66
CA SER A 161 14.55 10.79 -19.71
C SER A 161 14.84 10.13 -21.08
N ALA A 162 15.16 8.82 -21.09
CA ALA A 162 15.20 7.96 -22.24
C ALA A 162 13.76 7.71 -22.67
N GLN A 163 13.22 8.73 -23.36
CA GLN A 163 12.32 8.62 -24.51
C GLN A 163 11.67 7.24 -24.65
N CYS A 164 10.49 7.07 -24.04
CA CYS A 164 9.48 6.21 -24.65
C CYS A 164 9.16 6.81 -26.02
N LYS A 165 9.92 6.45 -27.06
CA LYS A 165 9.50 6.68 -28.44
C LYS A 165 8.38 5.66 -28.71
N PRO A 166 7.13 6.09 -28.93
CA PRO A 166 6.12 5.17 -29.41
C PRO A 166 6.56 4.66 -30.79
N SER A 167 6.81 3.36 -30.88
CA SER A 167 6.94 2.68 -32.18
C SER A 167 5.55 2.64 -32.82
N MET A 168 5.19 3.66 -33.58
CA MET A 168 4.04 3.61 -34.46
C MET A 168 4.46 2.99 -35.79
N SER A 169 4.13 1.71 -35.97
CA SER A 169 4.12 1.06 -37.27
C SER A 169 2.87 1.51 -38.04
N MET A 170 3.02 2.42 -39.00
CA MET A 170 2.00 2.62 -40.04
C MET A 170 2.25 1.64 -41.17
N SER A 171 1.35 0.67 -41.33
CA SER A 171 1.26 -0.11 -42.56
C SER A 171 0.73 0.79 -43.69
N LYS A 172 1.43 0.82 -44.82
CA LYS A 172 0.96 1.41 -46.08
C LYS A 172 -0.04 0.48 -46.76
#